data_AF-A0A170USV6-F1
#
_entry.id   AF-A0A170USV6-F1
#
_cell.length_a   1.000
_cell.length_b   1.000
_cell.length_c   1.000
_cell.angle_alpha   90.00
_cell.angle_beta   90.00
_cell.angle_gamma   90.00
#
_symmetry.space_group_name_H-M   'P 1'
#
loop_
_entity.id
_entity.type
_entity.pdbx_description
1 polymer ?
#
loop_
_entity_poly.entity_id
_entity_poly.type
_entity_poly.pdbx_seq_one_letter_code
_entity_poly.pdbx_strand_id
1 'polypeptide(L)' 'MYNHRCNNSVLRAEVIEALCVLVRDRNLNHSVDIKNPKKAILVEIIKGVCCLSVVSNFYEFKKYNLIELAGAKK' A
#
# COMPACT_ATOMS: atom_id res chain seq x y z
N MET A 1 -2.58 -1.27 -0.09
CA MET A 1 -2.47 -2.60 0.55
C MET A 1 -1.13 -2.63 1.29
N TYR A 2 -1.08 -3.01 2.56
CA TYR A 2 0.16 -3.07 3.35
C TYR A 2 0.51 -4.53 3.64
N ASN A 3 1.71 -4.94 3.24
CA ASN A 3 2.26 -6.27 3.46
C ASN A 3 3.55 -6.17 4.28
N HIS A 4 3.59 -6.91 5.38
CA HIS A 4 4.77 -7.07 6.21
C HIS A 4 5.37 -8.46 5.96
N ARG A 5 6.70 -8.53 5.86
CA ARG A 5 7.46 -9.78 5.92
C ARG A 5 8.61 -9.58 6.92
N CYS A 6 8.50 -10.26 8.07
CA CYS A 6 9.57 -10.38 9.08
C CYS A 6 10.00 -9.07 9.79
N ASN A 7 9.09 -8.14 10.10
CA ASN A 7 9.45 -6.97 10.92
C ASN A 7 8.33 -6.48 11.86
N ASN A 8 8.27 -6.95 13.11
CA ASN A 8 7.15 -6.67 14.02
C ASN A 8 7.13 -5.27 14.67
N SER A 9 8.08 -4.38 14.39
CA SER A 9 8.16 -3.07 15.07
C SER A 9 7.36 -1.94 14.41
N VAL A 10 7.08 -2.01 13.11
CA VAL A 10 6.38 -0.93 12.39
C VAL A 10 4.91 -1.27 12.26
N LEU A 11 4.04 -0.51 12.93
CA LEU A 11 2.60 -0.76 12.88
C LEU A 11 2.02 -0.28 11.56
N ARG A 12 1.13 -1.09 10.99
CA ARG A 12 0.41 -0.74 9.74
C ARG A 12 -0.29 0.61 9.84
N ALA A 13 -0.93 0.90 10.98
CA ALA A 13 -1.69 2.13 11.18
C ALA A 13 -0.80 3.37 11.09
N GLU A 14 0.37 3.34 11.73
CA GLU A 14 1.35 4.43 11.73
C GLU A 14 1.83 4.74 10.30
N VAL A 15 2.10 3.70 9.51
CA VAL A 15 2.50 3.86 8.10
C VAL A 15 1.39 4.50 7.28
N ILE A 16 0.14 4.08 7.48
CA ILE A 16 -1.00 4.64 6.75
C ILE A 16 -1.19 6.12 7.11
N GLU A 17 -1.13 6.45 8.40
CA GLU A 17 -1.30 7.82 8.88
C GLU A 17 -0.20 8.74 8.36
N ALA A 18 1.07 8.32 8.46
CA ALA A 18 2.20 9.05 7.91
C ALA A 18 2.06 9.29 6.40
N LEU A 19 1.64 8.27 5.64
CA LEU A 19 1.39 8.43 4.20
C LEU A 19 0.23 9.38 3.91
N CYS A 20 -0.83 9.38 4.72
CA CYS A 20 -1.95 10.31 4.55
C CYS A 20 -1.50 11.77 4.68
N VAL A 21 -0.69 12.05 5.70
CA VAL A 21 -0.13 13.39 5.93
C VAL A 21 0.73 13.80 4.73
N LEU A 22 1.70 12.96 4.34
CA LEU A 22 2.59 13.26 3.22
C LEU A 22 1.86 13.51 1.89
N VAL A 23 0.80 12.75 1.59
CA VAL A 23 0.04 12.90 0.35
C VAL A 23 -0.72 14.23 0.33
N ARG A 24 -1.30 14.65 1.46
CA ARG A 24 -2.03 15.92 1.60
C ARG A 24 -1.08 17.12 1.59
N ASP A 25 0.05 17.02 2.27
CA ASP A 25 1.07 18.07 2.30
C ASP A 25 1.65 18.37 0.92
N ARG A 26 1.77 17.35 0.07
CA ARG A 26 2.23 17.53 -1.32
C ARG A 26 1.19 18.19 -2.22
N ASN A 27 -0.09 17.96 -2.00
CA ASN A 27 -1.17 18.58 -2.75
C ASN A 27 -2.51 18.46 -1.99
N LEU A 28 -3.07 19.59 -1.58
CA LEU A 28 -4.34 19.66 -0.84
C LEU A 28 -5.54 19.10 -1.63
N ASN A 29 -5.44 19.03 -2.96
CA ASN A 29 -6.47 18.43 -3.80
C ASN A 29 -6.45 16.90 -3.78
N HIS A 30 -5.43 16.28 -3.17
CA HIS A 30 -5.41 14.84 -3.00
C HIS A 30 -6.30 14.41 -1.83
N SER A 31 -7.22 13.51 -2.11
CA SER A 31 -7.99 12.80 -1.09
C SER A 31 -7.56 11.34 -1.03
N VAL A 32 -7.48 10.80 0.18
CA VAL A 32 -7.13 9.40 0.42
C VAL A 32 -8.43 8.59 0.52
N ASP A 33 -8.63 7.68 -0.43
CA ASP A 33 -9.73 6.72 -0.45
C ASP A 33 -9.17 5.30 -0.33
N ILE A 34 -9.63 4.55 0.68
CA ILE A 34 -9.18 3.18 0.94
C ILE A 34 -9.96 2.15 0.11
N LYS A 35 -11.18 2.50 -0.33
CA LYS A 35 -12.08 1.60 -1.05
C LYS A 35 -11.87 1.68 -2.55
N ASN A 36 -11.82 2.88 -3.12
CA ASN A 36 -11.71 3.06 -4.56
C ASN A 36 -10.69 4.16 -4.97
N PRO A 37 -9.40 3.95 -4.71
CA PRO A 37 -8.36 4.90 -5.07
C PRO A 37 -8.12 4.94 -6.58
N LYS A 38 -7.97 6.16 -7.14
CA LYS A 38 -7.49 6.36 -8.52
C LYS A 38 -6.06 5.85 -8.73
N LYS A 39 -5.21 6.04 -7.72
CA LYS A 39 -3.85 5.48 -7.65
C LYS A 39 -3.65 4.82 -6.30
N ALA A 40 -3.15 3.60 -6.31
CA ALA A 40 -2.83 2.87 -5.10
C ALA A 40 -1.34 3.04 -4.76
N ILE A 41 -1.07 3.35 -3.49
CA ILE A 41 0.28 3.29 -2.93
C ILE A 41 0.44 1.92 -2.27
N LEU A 42 1.41 1.14 -2.77
CA LEU A 42 1.81 -0.13 -2.22
C LEU A 42 3.00 0.08 -1.30
N VAL A 43 2.94 -0.51 -0.12
CA VAL A 43 4.00 -0.47 0.88
C VAL A 43 4.33 -1.89 1.30
N GLU A 44 5.60 -2.25 1.14
CA GLU A 44 6.13 -3.52 1.63
C GLU A 44 7.37 -3.25 2.48
N ILE A 45 7.45 -3.89 3.65
CA ILE A 45 8.62 -3.80 4.52
C ILE A 45 9.32 -5.15 4.50
N ILE A 46 10.56 -5.18 4.04
CA ILE A 46 11.38 -6.39 3.89
C ILE A 46 12.72 -6.14 4.58
N LYS A 47 13.00 -6.86 5.69
CA LYS A 47 14.29 -6.79 6.41
C LYS A 47 14.77 -5.34 6.71
N GLY A 48 13.85 -4.48 7.14
CA GLY A 48 14.15 -3.07 7.46
C GLY A 48 14.14 -2.12 6.25
N VAL A 49 13.95 -2.62 5.04
CA VAL A 49 13.79 -1.79 3.83
C VAL A 49 12.30 -1.51 3.60
N CYS A 50 11.94 -0.24 3.43
CA CYS A 50 10.60 0.18 3.03
C CYS A 50 10.53 0.33 1.51
N CYS A 51 9.79 -0.55 0.86
CA CYS A 51 9.53 -0.53 -0.58
C CYS A 51 8.21 0.19 -0.84
N LEU A 52 8.26 1.24 -1.67
CA LEU A 52 7.12 2.05 -2.06
C LEU A 52 6.89 1.94 -3.57
N SER A 53 5.65 1.74 -3.98
CA SER A 53 5.25 1.77 -5.38
C SER A 53 3.91 2.48 -5.56
N VAL A 54 3.79 3.30 -6.61
CA VAL A 54 2.56 4.03 -6.94
C VAL A 54 2.03 3.48 -8.25
N VAL A 55 0.87 2.84 -8.20
CA VAL A 55 0.28 2.14 -9.35
C VAL A 55 -1.12 2.63 -9.65
N SER A 56 -1.47 2.71 -10.94
CA SER A 56 -2.83 2.97 -11.40
C SER A 56 -3.59 1.65 -11.56
N ASN A 57 -4.93 1.70 -11.57
CA ASN A 57 -5.78 0.55 -11.91
C ASN A 57 -5.52 -0.70 -11.05
N PHE A 58 -5.09 -0.52 -9.79
CA PHE A 58 -4.67 -1.63 -8.93
C PHE A 58 -5.75 -2.72 -8.80
N TYR A 59 -7.00 -2.34 -8.54
CA TYR A 59 -8.09 -3.29 -8.35
C TYR A 59 -8.48 -4.02 -9.65
N GLU A 60 -8.19 -3.45 -10.81
CA GLU A 60 -8.45 -4.07 -12.11
C GLU A 60 -7.38 -5.14 -12.42
N PHE A 61 -6.11 -4.82 -12.14
CA PHE A 61 -4.98 -5.69 -12.45
C PHE A 61 -4.55 -6.59 -11.29
N LYS A 62 -5.08 -6.43 -10.08
CA LYS A 62 -4.69 -7.28 -8.92
C LYS A 62 -4.92 -8.77 -9.18
N LYS A 63 -5.87 -9.12 -10.06
CA LYS A 63 -6.18 -10.50 -10.47
C LYS A 63 -5.00 -11.19 -11.17
N TYR A 64 -4.03 -10.44 -11.70
CA TYR A 64 -2.83 -10.99 -12.32
C TYR A 64 -1.68 -11.21 -11.33
N ASN A 65 -1.84 -10.80 -10.07
CA ASN A 65 -0.85 -11.08 -9.04
C ASN A 65 -0.80 -12.58 -8.79
N LEU A 66 0.36 -13.20 -9.02
CA LEU A 66 0.57 -14.63 -8.80
C LEU A 66 0.20 -15.09 -7.38
N ILE A 67 0.39 -14.23 -6.38
CA ILE A 67 0.02 -14.51 -4.99
C ILE A 67 -1.51 -14.62 -4.85
N GLU A 68 -2.24 -13.72 -5.51
CA GLU A 68 -3.71 -13.74 -5.52
C GLU A 68 -4.24 -14.96 -6.31
N LEU A 69 -3.60 -15.27 -7.45
CA LEU A 69 -3.95 -16.41 -8.31
C LEU A 69 -3.70 -17.76 -7.65
N ALA A 70 -2.61 -17.89 -6.89
CA ALA A 70 -2.25 -19.13 -6.22
C ALA A 70 -3.19 -19.49 -5.06
N GLY A 71 -4.22 -18.67 -4.78
CA GLY A 71 -5.14 -18.88 -3.66
C GLY A 71 -4.42 -18.85 -2.32
N ALA A 72 -3.20 -18.31 -2.26
CA ALA A 72 -2.40 -18.18 -1.06
C ALA A 72 -3.04 -17.11 -0.17
N LYS A 73 -4.10 -17.51 0.53
CA LYS A 73 -4.65 -16.75 1.65
C LYS A 73 -3.53 -16.64 2.68
N LYS A 74 -3.09 -15.41 2.94
CA LYS A 74 -2.36 -15.09 4.18
C LYS A 74 -3.25 -15.33 5.38
#